data_AF-A0A494Y7L5-F1
#
_entry.id   AF-A0A494Y7L5-F1
#
_cell.length_a   1.000
_cell.length_b   1.000
_cell.length_c   1.000
_cell.angle_alpha   90.00
_cell.angle_beta   90.00
_cell.angle_gamma   90.00
#
_symmetry.space_group_name_H-M   'P 1'
#
loop_
_entity.id
_entity.type
_entity.pdbx_description
1 polymer ?
#
loop_
_entity_poly.entity_id
_entity_poly.type
_entity_poly.pdbx_seq_one_letter_code
_entity_poly.pdbx_strand_id
1 'polypeptide(L)' 'MDQDQAEFTVEYQDMNGILYYEIVRAADIAGAKAFISGKYPEAFIRAVTLTEPAEFVETD' A
#
# COMPACT_ATOMS: atom_id res chain seq x y z
N MET A 1 -16.27 -9.00 10.15
CA MET A 1 -16.97 -8.20 9.10
C MET A 1 -15.85 -7.79 8.17
N ASP A 2 -15.55 -8.62 7.17
CA ASP A 2 -14.25 -8.60 6.47
C ASP A 2 -14.44 -8.74 4.96
N GLN A 3 -15.31 -7.92 4.36
CA GLN A 3 -15.72 -8.14 2.96
C GLN A 3 -15.43 -6.99 1.99
N ASP A 4 -14.83 -5.88 2.41
CA ASP A 4 -14.54 -4.75 1.51
C ASP A 4 -13.16 -4.11 1.76
N GLN A 5 -12.15 -4.92 2.11
CA GLN A 5 -10.78 -4.42 2.12
C GLN A 5 -10.07 -4.81 0.83
N ALA A 6 -9.62 -3.81 0.09
CA ALA A 6 -8.78 -3.99 -1.09
C ALA A 6 -7.30 -3.92 -0.69
N GLU A 7 -6.45 -4.55 -1.50
CA GLU A 7 -5.00 -4.47 -1.35
C GLU A 7 -4.45 -3.28 -2.14
N PHE A 8 -3.59 -2.50 -1.49
CA PHE A 8 -2.94 -1.34 -2.08
C PHE A 8 -1.44 -1.46 -1.90
N THR A 9 -0.67 -1.22 -2.95
CA THR A 9 0.76 -1.00 -2.85
C THR A 9 1.02 0.48 -2.63
N VAL A 10 1.65 0.83 -1.51
CA VAL A 10 2.06 2.20 -1.19
C VAL A 10 3.55 2.35 -1.43
N GLU A 11 3.92 3.28 -2.31
CA GLU A 11 5.30 3.73 -2.50
C GLU A 11 5.54 4.96 -1.62
N TYR A 12 6.55 4.90 -0.75
CA TYR A 12 6.94 6.00 0.12
C TYR A 12 8.45 6.13 0.26
N GLN A 13 8.92 7.35 0.53
CA GLN A 13 10.33 7.68 0.69
C GLN A 13 10.59 8.16 2.11
N ASP A 14 11.68 7.69 2.73
CA ASP A 14 12.11 8.20 4.03
C ASP A 14 12.87 9.54 3.92
N MET A 15 13.26 10.13 5.06
CA MET A 15 14.04 11.37 5.10
C MET A 15 15.44 11.23 4.48
N ASN A 16 15.97 10.02 4.36
CA ASN A 16 17.27 9.75 3.73
C ASN A 16 17.15 9.61 2.21
N GLY A 17 15.93 9.70 1.66
CA GLY A 17 15.67 9.52 0.24
C GLY A 17 15.53 8.06 -0.19
N ILE A 18 15.48 7.11 0.75
CA ILE A 18 15.34 5.68 0.44
C ILE A 18 13.89 5.37 0.11
N LEU A 19 13.67 4.65 -0.98
CA LEU A 19 12.36 4.28 -1.49
C LEU A 19 11.91 2.92 -0.95
N TYR A 20 10.67 2.85 -0.49
CA TYR A 20 10.04 1.66 0.06
C TYR A 20 8.69 1.39 -0.61
N TYR A 21 8.31 0.11 -0.60
CA TYR A 21 7.04 -0.40 -1.10
C TYR A 21 6.40 -1.27 -0.02
N GLU A 22 5.17 -0.97 0.39
CA GLU A 22 4.43 -1.76 1.37
C GLU A 22 3.03 -2.07 0.86
N ILE A 23 2.60 -3.32 0.99
CA ILE A 23 1.23 -3.75 0.66
C ILE A 23 0.37 -3.55 1.91
N VAL A 24 -0.71 -2.79 1.76
CA VAL A 24 -1.64 -2.41 2.82
C VAL A 24 -3.04 -2.83 2.43
N ARG A 25 -3.76 -3.48 3.35
CA ARG A 25 -5.19 -3.74 3.22
C ARG A 25 -5.96 -2.57 3.81
N ALA A 26 -6.82 -1.94 3.00
CA ALA A 26 -7.62 -0.80 3.42
C ALA A 26 -8.96 -0.78 2.67
N ALA A 27 -9.93 -0.03 3.19
CA ALA A 27 -11.19 0.17 2.49
C ALA A 27 -11.02 1.07 1.24
N ASP A 28 -10.04 1.97 1.26
CA ASP A 28 -9.78 2.92 0.18
C ASP A 28 -8.33 3.44 0.20
N ILE A 29 -7.99 4.25 -0.81
CA ILE A 29 -6.67 4.89 -0.96
C ILE A 29 -6.34 5.78 0.25
N ALA A 30 -7.31 6.48 0.83
CA ALA A 30 -7.08 7.36 1.97
C ALA A 30 -6.69 6.57 3.22
N GLY A 31 -7.33 5.42 3.44
CA GLY A 31 -7.00 4.46 4.50
C GLY A 31 -5.59 3.88 4.31
N ALA A 32 -5.22 3.49 3.08
CA ALA A 32 -3.88 3.01 2.79
C ALA A 32 -2.80 4.08 3.06
N LYS A 33 -3.07 5.34 2.69
CA LYS A 33 -2.18 6.47 3.02
C LYS A 33 -2.08 6.71 4.52
N ALA A 34 -3.23 6.75 5.21
CA ALA A 34 -3.29 7.01 6.65
C ALA A 34 -2.53 5.94 7.45
N PHE A 35 -2.58 4.68 7.02
CA PHE A 35 -1.80 3.60 7.62
C PHE A 35 -0.29 3.87 7.56
N ILE A 36 0.24 4.18 6.36
CA ILE A 36 1.66 4.48 6.19
C ILE A 36 2.06 5.75 6.93
N SER A 37 1.27 6.81 6.87
CA SER A 37 1.53 8.05 7.61
C SER A 37 1.47 7.86 9.14
N GLY A 38 0.62 6.97 9.65
CA GLY A 38 0.57 6.64 11.07
C GLY A 38 1.78 5.83 11.54
N LYS A 39 2.28 4.92 10.69
CA LYS A 39 3.44 4.07 10.98
C LYS A 39 4.78 4.80 10.79
N TYR A 40 4.85 5.64 9.76
CA TYR A 40 6.04 6.40 9.34
C TYR A 40 5.66 7.87 9.10
N PRO A 41 5.52 8.67 10.17
CA PRO A 41 5.05 10.06 10.08
C PRO A 41 5.99 10.98 9.29
N GLU A 42 7.27 10.61 9.20
CA GLU A 42 8.29 11.37 8.45
C GLU A 42 8.45 10.89 7.01
N ALA A 43 7.71 9.85 6.60
CA ALA A 43 7.76 9.34 5.23
C ALA A 43 6.94 10.21 4.28
N PHE A 44 7.49 10.46 3.09
CA PHE A 44 6.80 11.10 1.99
C PHE A 44 6.16 10.04 1.08
N ILE A 45 4.83 9.96 1.08
CA ILE A 45 4.09 9.04 0.21
C ILE A 45 4.14 9.58 -1.24
N ARG A 46 4.69 8.77 -2.15
CA ARG A 46 4.83 9.12 -3.58
C ARG A 46 3.67 8.63 -4.41
N ALA A 47 3.24 7.38 -4.20
CA ALA A 47 2.15 6.77 -4.94
C ALA A 47 1.38 5.75 -4.09
N VAL A 48 0.11 5.55 -4.44
CA VAL A 48 -0.71 4.46 -3.92
C VAL A 48 -1.43 3.84 -5.09
N THR A 49 -1.23 2.54 -5.27
CA THR A 49 -1.77 1.77 -6.39
C THR A 49 -2.69 0.71 -5.83
N LEU A 50 -3.91 0.60 -6.38
CA LEU A 50 -4.78 -0.53 -6.10
C LEU A 50 -4.16 -1.77 -6.76
N THR A 51 -3.88 -2.78 -5.96
CA THR A 51 -3.26 -4.02 -6.42
C THR A 51 -4.35 -5.08 -6.41
N GLU A 52 -4.72 -5.57 -7.60
CA GLU A 52 -5.54 -6.77 -7.66
C GLU A 52 -4.71 -7.95 -7.12
N PRO A 53 -5.31 -8.90 -6.39
CA PRO A 53 -4.61 -10.11 -6.00
C PRO A 53 -4.07 -10.75 -7.29
N ALA A 54 -2.76 -11.01 -7.32
CA ALA A 54 -2.15 -11.67 -8.46
C ALA A 54 -2.84 -13.03 -8.64
N GLU A 55 -3.71 -13.16 -9.63
CA GLU A 55 -4.18 -14.47 -10.06
C GLU A 55 -2.95 -15.17 -10.65
N PHE A 56 -2.34 -16.04 -9.84
CA PHE A 56 -1.32 -16.96 -10.33
C PHE A 56 -2.01 -17.88 -11.34
N VAL A 57 -1.85 -17.58 -12.63
CA VAL A 57 -2.18 -18.54 -13.69
C VAL A 57 -1.10 -19.60 -13.66
N GLU A 58 -1.35 -20.68 -12.92
CA GLU A 58 -0.56 -21.91 -13.03
C GLU A 58 -0.79 -22.45 -14.45
N THR A 59 0.21 -22.31 -15.32
CA THR A 59 0.22 -23.00 -16.61
C THR A 59 0.71 -24.43 -16.37
N ASP A 60 -0.20 -25.38 -16.54
CA ASP A 60 0.03 -26.85 -16.60
C ASP A 60 1.07 -27.23 -17.67
#